data_AF-A0A3N6BUW5-F1
#
_entry.id   AF-A0A3N6BUW5-F1
#
_cell.length_a   1.000
_cell.length_b   1.000
_cell.length_c   1.000
_cell.angle_alpha   90.00
_cell.angle_beta   90.00
_cell.angle_gamma   90.00
#
_symmetry.space_group_name_H-M   'P 1'
#
loop_
_entity.id
_entity.type
_entity.pdbx_description
1 polymer ?
#
loop_
_entity_poly.entity_id
_entity_poly.type
_entity_poly.pdbx_seq_one_letter_code
_entity_poly.pdbx_strand_id
1 'polypeptide(L)'
;MSNQHKDIEIATAIYTVNKHAKTALDNQPLYTLKRLALEKMIHTGHAKKLGLHFVKNPRYSQQQSAVVIKCSDYYFHTLPKKEDFKKLPHLGHLDDTYRNPRRKMSLNLAKSILKDYLDLECSEQSTNKSRLTPRKIYEEKRKHERFKKNSYFYGH
;
A
#
# COMPACT_ATOMS: atom_id res chain seq x y z
N MET A 1 4.13 28.54 6.54
CA MET A 1 3.72 27.65 7.65
C MET A 1 2.74 26.55 7.25
N SER A 2 2.01 26.65 6.13
CA SER A 2 1.01 25.66 5.69
C SER A 2 1.57 24.34 5.12
N ASN A 3 2.74 24.36 4.48
CA ASN A 3 3.24 23.17 3.77
C ASN A 3 3.78 22.07 4.70
N GLN A 4 4.36 22.43 5.85
CA GLN A 4 4.93 21.44 6.77
C GLN A 4 3.87 20.52 7.39
N HIS A 5 2.67 21.06 7.66
CA HIS A 5 1.54 20.25 8.15
C HIS A 5 1.05 19.26 7.09
N LYS A 6 1.00 19.67 5.82
CA LYS A 6 0.64 18.79 4.70
C LYS A 6 1.66 17.67 4.51
N ASP A 7 2.96 17.97 4.62
CA ASP A 7 4.02 16.97 4.50
C ASP A 7 3.93 15.92 5.63
N ILE A 8 3.65 16.37 6.86
CA ILE A 8 3.40 15.50 8.03
C ILE A 8 2.20 14.58 7.77
N GLU A 9 1.11 15.12 7.23
CA GLU A 9 -0.11 14.39 6.95
C GLU A 9 0.10 13.32 5.87
N ILE A 10 0.73 13.68 4.75
CA ILE A 10 1.09 12.76 3.67
C ILE A 10 2.02 11.66 4.19
N ALA A 11 3.04 12.01 4.97
CA ALA A 11 3.97 11.03 5.54
C ALA A 11 3.25 10.06 6.50
N THR A 12 2.28 10.56 7.28
CA THR A 12 1.43 9.75 8.17
C THR A 12 0.54 8.80 7.35
N ALA A 13 0.00 9.27 6.23
CA ALA A 13 -0.79 8.45 5.32
C ALA A 13 0.06 7.32 4.69
N ILE A 14 1.26 7.65 4.20
CA ILE A 14 2.22 6.66 3.64
C ILE A 14 2.56 5.60 4.70
N TYR A 15 2.83 6.01 5.93
CA TYR A 15 3.12 5.11 7.05
C TYR A 15 1.93 4.16 7.33
N THR A 16 0.72 4.70 7.35
CA THR A 16 -0.51 3.94 7.60
C THR A 16 -0.76 2.90 6.50
N VAL A 17 -0.69 3.31 5.22
CA VAL A 17 -0.84 2.41 4.07
C VAL A 17 0.20 1.29 4.12
N ASN A 18 1.46 1.61 4.41
CA ASN A 18 2.53 0.61 4.52
C ASN A 18 2.32 -0.36 5.69
N LYS A 19 1.78 0.11 6.82
CA LYS A 19 1.41 -0.76 7.95
C LYS A 19 0.35 -1.78 7.53
N HIS A 20 -0.69 -1.34 6.83
CA HIS A 20 -1.76 -2.22 6.35
C HIS A 20 -1.30 -3.15 5.21
N ALA A 21 -0.40 -2.70 4.32
CA ALA A 21 0.14 -3.51 3.24
C ALA A 21 0.90 -4.75 3.75
N LYS A 22 1.53 -4.65 4.93
CA LYS A 22 2.24 -5.79 5.56
C LYS A 22 1.31 -6.90 6.04
N THR A 23 0.04 -6.57 6.29
CA THR A 23 -0.94 -7.50 6.88
C THR A 23 -2.08 -7.84 5.92
N ALA A 24 -2.22 -7.12 4.80
CA ALA A 24 -3.27 -7.34 3.82
C ALA A 24 -3.01 -8.59 2.98
N LEU A 25 -4.06 -9.36 2.69
CA LEU A 25 -4.01 -10.52 1.80
C LEU A 25 -3.65 -10.09 0.37
N ASP A 26 -4.27 -9.01 -0.12
CA ASP A 26 -3.89 -8.32 -1.34
C ASP A 26 -3.22 -6.98 -0.98
N ASN A 27 -1.90 -6.92 -1.19
CA ASN A 27 -1.05 -5.81 -0.79
C ASN A 27 -0.52 -4.97 -1.96
N GLN A 28 -0.68 -5.44 -3.20
CA GLN A 28 -0.19 -4.77 -4.41
C GLN A 28 -0.70 -3.34 -4.58
N PRO A 29 -2.02 -3.04 -4.40
CA PRO A 29 -2.51 -1.66 -4.58
C PRO A 29 -1.93 -0.71 -3.51
N LEU A 30 -1.75 -1.19 -2.27
CA LEU A 30 -1.22 -0.40 -1.17
C LEU A 30 0.28 -0.10 -1.37
N TYR A 31 1.07 -1.07 -1.84
CA TYR A 31 2.48 -0.85 -2.16
C TYR A 31 2.67 0.09 -3.35
N THR A 32 1.82 -0.02 -4.37
CA THR A 32 1.84 0.89 -5.52
C THR A 32 1.58 2.32 -5.08
N LEU A 33 0.54 2.53 -4.28
CA LEU A 33 0.13 3.85 -3.79
C LEU A 33 1.20 4.47 -2.87
N LYS A 34 1.80 3.67 -1.98
CA LYS A 34 2.99 4.08 -1.19
C LYS A 34 4.16 4.50 -2.09
N ARG A 35 4.50 3.70 -3.11
CA ARG A 35 5.64 3.94 -4.00
C ARG A 35 5.46 5.26 -4.76
N LEU A 36 4.30 5.43 -5.41
CA LEU A 36 4.00 6.62 -6.20
C LEU A 36 4.03 7.88 -5.33
N ALA A 37 3.43 7.83 -4.14
CA ALA A 37 3.43 8.96 -3.23
C ALA A 37 4.86 9.36 -2.79
N LEU A 38 5.70 8.38 -2.45
CA LEU A 38 7.11 8.63 -2.10
C LEU A 38 7.90 9.20 -3.29
N GLU A 39 7.70 8.69 -4.50
CA GLU A 39 8.36 9.19 -5.70
C GLU A 39 7.94 10.64 -6.00
N LYS A 40 6.65 10.98 -5.90
CA LYS A 40 6.15 12.36 -6.04
C LYS A 40 6.77 13.27 -4.98
N MET A 41 6.77 12.86 -3.70
CA MET A 41 7.40 13.63 -2.60
C MET A 41 8.91 13.87 -2.81
N ILE A 42 9.64 12.91 -3.37
CA ILE A 42 11.06 13.10 -3.68
C ILE A 42 11.23 14.09 -4.84
N HIS A 43 10.40 13.98 -5.88
CA HIS A 43 10.48 14.85 -7.05
C HIS A 43 10.14 16.31 -6.73
N THR A 44 9.15 16.52 -5.86
CA THR A 44 8.73 17.85 -5.40
C THR A 44 9.63 18.44 -4.31
N GLY A 45 10.63 17.69 -3.82
CA GLY A 45 11.58 18.15 -2.80
C GLY A 45 11.07 18.07 -1.35
N HIS A 46 9.88 17.52 -1.12
CA HIS A 46 9.30 17.32 0.22
C HIS A 46 9.88 16.08 0.94
N ALA A 47 10.55 15.18 0.22
CA ALA A 47 11.28 14.06 0.78
C ALA A 47 12.70 13.98 0.22
N LYS A 48 13.64 13.47 1.04
CA LYS A 48 15.06 13.37 0.68
C LYS A 48 15.57 11.95 0.86
N LYS A 49 16.27 11.44 -0.15
CA LYS A 49 17.10 10.24 -0.01
C LYS A 49 18.31 10.58 0.85
N LEU A 50 18.46 9.92 1.99
CA LEU A 50 19.56 10.17 2.92
C LEU A 50 20.80 9.34 2.60
N GLY A 51 20.60 8.05 2.29
CA GLY A 51 21.69 7.11 2.17
C GLY A 51 21.24 5.67 1.97
N LEU A 52 22.19 4.75 2.02
CA LEU A 52 21.99 3.31 1.92
C LEU A 52 22.25 2.63 3.27
N HIS A 53 21.35 1.76 3.70
CA HIS A 53 21.57 0.85 4.82
C HIS A 53 21.74 -0.58 4.33
N PHE A 54 22.56 -1.37 5.03
CA PHE A 54 22.58 -2.82 4.84
C PHE A 54 21.29 -3.45 5.40
N VAL A 55 20.72 -4.36 4.63
CA VAL A 55 19.60 -5.20 5.06
C VAL A 55 20.12 -6.21 6.08
N LYS A 56 19.44 -6.32 7.23
CA LYS A 56 19.85 -7.21 8.34
C LYS A 56 19.84 -8.69 7.95
N ASN A 57 18.80 -9.13 7.21
CA ASN A 57 18.61 -10.52 6.80
C ASN A 57 18.53 -10.61 5.26
N PRO A 58 19.68 -10.55 4.56
CA PRO A 58 19.71 -10.69 3.11
C PRO A 58 19.30 -12.10 2.66
N ARG A 59 18.64 -12.19 1.50
CA ARG A 59 18.38 -13.49 0.85
C ARG A 59 19.63 -13.94 0.09
N TYR A 60 19.81 -15.26 -0.03
CA TYR A 60 20.88 -15.89 -0.82
C TYR A 60 22.30 -15.57 -0.36
N SER A 61 22.50 -15.19 0.90
CA SER A 61 23.81 -14.83 1.47
C SER A 61 24.55 -13.71 0.71
N GLN A 62 23.82 -12.91 -0.07
CA GLN A 62 24.37 -11.77 -0.81
C GLN A 62 24.04 -10.48 -0.08
N GLN A 63 25.03 -9.61 0.15
CA GLN A 63 24.79 -8.33 0.80
C GLN A 63 23.80 -7.49 0.00
N GLN A 64 22.72 -7.06 0.66
CA GLN A 64 21.68 -6.22 0.06
C GLN A 64 21.63 -4.89 0.80
N SER A 65 21.42 -3.81 0.04
CA SER A 65 21.23 -2.47 0.59
C SER A 65 19.80 -1.98 0.35
N ALA A 66 19.33 -1.08 1.21
CA ALA A 66 18.06 -0.39 1.09
C ALA A 66 18.28 1.13 1.14
N VAL A 67 17.57 1.89 0.32
CA VAL A 67 17.62 3.35 0.35
C VAL A 67 16.76 3.86 1.49
N VAL A 68 17.31 4.75 2.30
CA VAL A 68 16.63 5.45 3.37
C VAL A 68 16.13 6.77 2.83
N ILE A 69 14.82 7.00 2.96
CA ILE A 69 14.14 8.23 2.57
C ILE A 69 13.60 8.88 3.84
N LYS A 70 13.98 10.13 4.08
CA LYS A 70 13.35 10.97 5.11
C LYS A 70 12.24 11.79 4.49
N CYS A 71 11.07 11.73 5.10
CA CYS A 71 9.89 12.49 4.71
C CYS A 71 9.26 13.04 6.00
N SER A 72 9.39 14.35 6.21
CA SER A 72 9.09 14.97 7.51
C SER A 72 9.82 14.23 8.66
N ASP A 73 9.09 13.74 9.66
CA ASP A 73 9.61 13.01 10.82
C ASP A 73 9.63 11.48 10.60
N TYR A 74 9.35 11.02 9.38
CA TYR A 74 9.30 9.61 9.03
C TYR A 74 10.50 9.19 8.18
N TYR A 75 10.92 7.96 8.41
CA TYR A 75 11.93 7.27 7.62
C TYR A 75 11.30 6.06 6.94
N PHE A 76 11.52 5.98 5.62
CA PHE A 76 11.02 4.91 4.77
C PHE A 76 12.18 4.22 4.07
N HIS A 77 11.98 2.94 3.77
CA HIS A 77 12.93 2.14 3.00
C HIS A 77 12.33 1.77 1.65
N THR A 78 13.17 1.87 0.61
CA THR A 78 12.86 1.45 -0.76
C THR A 78 14.02 0.66 -1.36
N LEU A 79 13.74 -0.11 -2.41
CA LEU A 79 14.78 -0.80 -3.16
C LEU A 79 15.73 0.21 -3.80
N PRO A 80 17.05 -0.02 -3.76
CA PRO A 80 18.03 0.86 -4.37
C PRO A 80 18.00 0.74 -5.90
N LYS A 81 18.17 1.87 -6.59
CA LYS A 81 18.43 1.92 -8.04
C LYS A 81 19.94 2.02 -8.28
N LYS A 82 20.40 1.69 -9.49
CA LYS A 82 21.83 1.75 -9.87
C LYS A 82 22.47 3.12 -9.61
N GLU A 83 21.71 4.19 -9.79
CA GLU A 83 22.15 5.57 -9.52
C GLU A 83 22.35 5.86 -8.03
N ASP A 84 21.56 5.21 -7.16
CA ASP A 84 21.60 5.47 -5.72
C ASP A 84 22.96 5.05 -5.14
N PHE A 85 23.53 3.94 -5.63
CA PHE A 85 24.88 3.50 -5.24
C PHE A 85 26.01 4.46 -5.65
N LYS A 86 25.77 5.30 -6.67
CA LYS A 86 26.75 6.30 -7.12
C LYS A 86 26.61 7.63 -6.37
N LYS A 87 25.37 8.01 -6.03
CA LYS A 87 25.02 9.34 -5.52
C LYS A 87 24.89 9.40 -4.00
N LEU A 88 24.57 8.28 -3.36
CA LEU A 88 24.25 8.25 -1.93
C LEU A 88 25.37 7.59 -1.11
N PRO A 89 25.68 8.14 0.08
CA PRO A 89 26.62 7.51 0.99
C PRO A 89 26.03 6.23 1.59
N HIS A 90 26.91 5.29 1.96
CA HIS A 90 26.51 4.14 2.75
C HIS A 90 26.52 4.52 4.24
N LEU A 91 25.36 4.41 4.90
CA LEU A 91 25.15 4.78 6.29
C LEU A 91 25.41 3.62 7.28
N GLY A 92 25.75 2.44 6.74
CA GLY A 92 26.10 1.26 7.53
C GLY A 92 24.88 0.39 7.87
N HIS A 93 24.80 -0.07 9.11
CA HIS A 93 23.70 -0.90 9.58
C HIS A 93 22.53 -0.06 10.08
N LEU A 94 21.33 -0.64 10.05
CA LEU A 94 20.12 -0.01 10.54
C LEU A 94 20.23 0.26 12.05
N ASP A 95 19.92 1.48 12.47
CA ASP A 95 19.73 1.81 13.88
C ASP A 95 18.40 1.21 14.39
N ASP A 96 18.50 0.23 15.30
CA ASP A 96 17.36 -0.46 15.88
C ASP A 96 16.63 0.38 16.96
N THR A 97 17.22 1.50 17.42
CA THR A 97 16.66 2.38 18.46
C THR A 97 15.61 3.33 17.91
N TYR A 98 15.79 3.80 16.67
CA TYR A 98 14.89 4.77 16.07
C TYR A 98 13.56 4.15 15.64
N ARG A 99 12.45 4.84 15.93
CA ARG A 99 11.10 4.44 15.48
C ARG A 99 10.35 5.63 14.91
N ASN A 100 9.68 5.38 13.79
CA ASN A 100 8.73 6.35 13.22
C ASN A 100 7.64 6.74 14.23
N PRO A 101 7.21 8.01 14.24
CA PRO A 101 6.21 8.49 15.19
C PRO A 101 4.87 7.77 15.02
N ARG A 102 4.26 7.39 16.15
CA ARG A 102 3.00 6.62 16.21
C ARG A 102 1.77 7.53 16.12
N ARG A 103 1.54 8.13 14.95
CA ARG A 103 0.30 8.89 14.66
C ARG A 103 -0.81 7.93 14.21
N LYS A 104 -2.06 8.23 14.59
CA LYS A 104 -3.24 7.42 14.22
C LYS A 104 -3.93 8.03 12.99
N MET A 105 -4.17 7.20 11.98
CA MET A 105 -4.95 7.54 10.78
C MET A 105 -5.68 6.29 10.32
N SER A 106 -6.92 6.40 9.84
CA SER A 106 -7.65 5.25 9.28
C SER A 106 -7.12 4.90 7.90
N LEU A 107 -7.23 3.63 7.49
CA LEU A 107 -6.79 3.20 6.16
C LEU A 107 -7.54 3.94 5.04
N ASN A 108 -8.85 4.17 5.22
CA ASN A 108 -9.67 4.85 4.22
C ASN A 108 -9.24 6.31 4.06
N LEU A 109 -9.02 7.02 5.16
CA LEU A 109 -8.52 8.39 5.12
C LEU A 109 -7.11 8.46 4.50
N ALA A 110 -6.22 7.56 4.88
CA ALA A 110 -4.87 7.49 4.31
C ALA A 110 -4.88 7.24 2.80
N LYS A 111 -5.78 6.37 2.31
CA LYS A 111 -5.96 6.15 0.88
C LYS A 111 -6.49 7.40 0.18
N SER A 112 -7.50 8.07 0.74
CA SER A 112 -8.04 9.31 0.17
C SER A 112 -6.96 10.36 0.02
N ILE A 113 -6.27 10.70 1.11
CA ILE A 113 -5.20 11.71 1.13
C ILE A 113 -4.14 11.42 0.05
N LEU A 114 -3.75 10.17 -0.12
CA LEU A 114 -2.72 9.80 -1.09
C LEU A 114 -3.24 9.72 -2.53
N LYS A 115 -4.51 9.38 -2.75
CA LYS A 115 -5.14 9.46 -4.07
C LYS A 115 -5.27 10.91 -4.51
N ASP A 116 -5.78 11.76 -3.61
CA ASP A 116 -5.91 13.20 -3.82
C ASP A 116 -4.53 13.83 -4.09
N TYR A 117 -3.52 13.45 -3.31
CA TYR A 117 -2.14 13.91 -3.53
C TYR A 117 -1.54 13.43 -4.84
N LEU A 118 -1.95 12.28 -5.36
CA LEU A 118 -1.43 11.72 -6.62
C LEU A 118 -2.25 12.16 -7.84
N ASP A 119 -3.30 12.96 -7.66
CA ASP A 119 -4.27 13.32 -8.70
C ASP A 119 -4.88 12.08 -9.37
N LEU A 120 -4.96 10.97 -8.61
CA LEU A 120 -5.59 9.74 -9.05
C LEU A 120 -7.09 9.89 -8.79
N GLU A 121 -7.79 10.44 -9.79
CA GLU A 121 -9.25 10.41 -9.88
C GLU A 121 -9.74 9.03 -9.41
N CYS A 122 -10.61 9.04 -8.40
CA CYS A 122 -11.02 7.88 -7.64
C CYS A 122 -11.87 6.95 -8.51
N SER A 123 -11.26 6.23 -9.44
CA SER A 123 -11.82 5.04 -10.08
C SER A 123 -11.77 3.91 -9.07
N GLU A 124 -12.49 4.08 -7.95
CA GLU A 124 -13.05 2.92 -7.29
C GLU A 124 -14.15 2.44 -8.22
N GLN A 125 -13.78 1.56 -9.16
CA GLN A 125 -14.70 0.51 -9.54
C GLN A 125 -15.01 -0.27 -8.28
N SER A 126 -15.98 0.23 -7.51
CA SER A 126 -16.71 -0.57 -6.56
C SER A 126 -17.17 -1.77 -7.37
N THR A 127 -16.53 -2.91 -7.20
CA THR A 127 -17.24 -4.17 -7.41
C THR A 127 -18.36 -4.13 -6.38
N ASN A 128 -19.48 -3.51 -6.74
CA ASN A 128 -20.74 -3.61 -6.05
C ASN A 128 -21.13 -5.08 -6.15
N LYS A 129 -20.48 -5.93 -5.35
CA LYS A 129 -21.09 -7.16 -4.89
C LYS A 129 -22.22 -6.68 -4.01
N SER A 130 -23.37 -6.39 -4.64
CA SER A 130 -24.60 -6.18 -3.92
C SER A 130 -24.68 -7.34 -2.93
N ARG A 131 -24.64 -7.03 -1.63
CA ARG A 131 -24.85 -8.04 -0.61
C ARG A 131 -26.27 -8.49 -0.83
N LEU A 132 -26.47 -9.59 -1.57
CA LEU A 132 -27.76 -10.22 -1.71
C LEU A 132 -28.24 -10.47 -0.28
N THR A 133 -29.39 -9.91 0.06
CA THR A 133 -30.01 -10.19 1.34
C THR A 133 -30.22 -11.71 1.45
N PRO A 134 -30.14 -12.30 2.67
CA PRO A 134 -30.33 -13.75 2.84
C PRO A 134 -31.61 -14.29 2.17
N ARG A 135 -32.64 -13.42 2.05
CA ARG A 135 -33.91 -13.71 1.38
C ARG A 135 -33.77 -13.94 -0.13
N LYS A 136 -32.96 -13.14 -0.85
CA LYS A 136 -32.70 -13.33 -2.28
C LYS A 136 -31.92 -14.62 -2.57
N ILE A 137 -30.97 -14.97 -1.69
CA ILE A 137 -30.19 -16.22 -1.79
C ILE A 137 -31.11 -17.44 -1.66
N TYR A 138 -32.09 -17.38 -0.76
CA TYR A 138 -33.06 -18.48 -0.57
C TYR A 138 -34.01 -18.65 -1.76
N GLU A 139 -34.44 -17.55 -2.39
CA GLU A 139 -35.31 -17.58 -3.57
C GLU A 139 -34.60 -18.10 -4.83
N GLU A 140 -33.32 -17.77 -5.03
CA GLU A 140 -32.51 -18.28 -6.16
C GLU A 140 -32.30 -19.80 -6.09
N LYS A 141 -31.98 -20.33 -4.89
CA LYS A 141 -31.80 -21.78 -4.70
C LYS A 141 -33.09 -22.55 -5.01
N ARG A 142 -34.25 -22.00 -4.62
CA ARG A 142 -35.57 -22.62 -4.86
C ARG A 142 -35.96 -22.63 -6.35
N LYS A 143 -35.52 -21.62 -7.12
CA LYS A 143 -35.70 -21.63 -8.59
C LYS A 143 -34.83 -22.72 -9.24
N HIS A 144 -33.57 -22.85 -8.83
CA HIS A 144 -32.64 -23.82 -9.41
C HIS A 144 -33.08 -25.28 -9.18
N GLU A 145 -33.66 -25.59 -8.01
CA GLU A 145 -34.23 -26.92 -7.73
C GLU A 145 -35.49 -27.25 -8.53
N ARG A 146 -36.31 -26.25 -8.90
CA ARG A 146 -37.50 -26.44 -9.73
C ARG A 146 -37.14 -26.82 -11.17
N PHE A 147 -36.05 -26.29 -11.71
CA PHE A 147 -35.59 -26.64 -13.06
C PHE A 147 -34.96 -28.04 -13.15
N LYS A 148 -34.47 -28.60 -12.04
CA LYS A 148 -33.91 -29.97 -12.02
C LYS A 148 -34.95 -31.09 -12.04
N LYS A 149 -36.22 -30.80 -11.73
CA LYS A 149 -37.28 -31.82 -11.63
C LYS A 149 -38.11 -32.03 -12.89
N ASN A 150 -37.86 -31.27 -13.98
CA ASN A 150 -38.67 -31.35 -15.21
C ASN A 150 -37.97 -31.98 -16.42
N SER A 151 -36.77 -32.54 -16.28
CA SER A 151 -36.18 -33.34 -17.37
C SER A 151 -36.67 -34.78 -17.32
N TYR A 152 -37.94 -35.00 -17.69
CA TYR A 152 -38.41 -36.28 -18.22
C TYR A 152 -37.83 -36.44 -19.62
N PHE A 153 -36.62 -36.97 -19.74
CA PHE A 153 -36.08 -37.43 -21.01
C PHE A 153 -35.05 -38.53 -20.75
N TYR A 154 -35.52 -39.79 -20.73
CA TYR A 154 -35.01 -40.88 -21.58
C TYR A 154 -35.93 -42.08 -21.39
N GLY A 155 -36.67 -42.40 -22.45
CA GLY A 155 -37.15 -43.74 -22.72
C GLY A 155 -36.12 -44.45 -23.59
N HIS A 156 -35.79 -45.69 -23.24
CA HIS A 156 -35.71 -46.90 -24.07
C HIS A 156 -35.20 -48.04 -23.20
#